data_AF-A0A925THY7-F1
#
_entry.id   AF-A0A925THY7-F1
#
_cell.length_a   1.000
_cell.length_b   1.000
_cell.length_c   1.000
_cell.angle_alpha   90.00
_cell.angle_beta   90.00
_cell.angle_gamma   90.00
#
_symmetry.space_group_name_H-M   'P 1'
#
loop_
_entity.id
_entity.type
_entity.pdbx_description
1 polymer ?
#
loop_
_entity_poly.entity_id
_entity_poly.type
_entity_poly.pdbx_seq_one_letter_code
_entity_poly.pdbx_strand_id
1 'polypeptide(L)'
;GAGKTFEAGKLPPEIKTAIEQGMADAWGAFGELEKEFAAGKVKSGDVFGTREFLKNNYLYRMAAAVLGIYGNSKHEAMYPMYLVDTEKQKLDGANRYTVRFAPGQLPPVNAFWSLTMYEMPESLLVANPINRYLLNSPMLSQFKKDADGGLTLHIQNESPGKDKEANWLPAPKGPFVMAMRLYWPKEEATEGKWNAPLAEKVK
;
A
#
# COMPACT_ATOMS: atom_id res chain seq x y z
N GLY A 1 -22.52 -2.94 -29.53
CA GLY A 1 -21.36 -3.52 -30.25
C GLY A 1 -20.41 -2.42 -30.65
N ALA A 2 -19.16 -2.73 -30.98
CA ALA A 2 -18.18 -1.72 -31.40
C ALA A 2 -18.71 -0.86 -32.57
N GLY A 3 -18.54 0.46 -32.48
CA GLY A 3 -19.05 1.41 -33.47
C GLY A 3 -20.57 1.68 -33.45
N LYS A 4 -21.32 1.11 -32.50
CA LYS A 4 -22.76 1.40 -32.31
C LYS A 4 -23.00 2.23 -31.06
N THR A 5 -23.98 3.12 -31.13
CA THR A 5 -24.50 3.83 -29.95
C THR A 5 -25.16 2.84 -28.98
N PHE A 6 -24.80 2.92 -27.70
CA PHE A 6 -25.46 2.14 -26.66
C PHE A 6 -26.67 2.93 -26.12
N GLU A 7 -27.88 2.43 -26.39
CA GLU A 7 -29.13 3.06 -25.96
C GLU A 7 -29.76 2.27 -24.81
N ALA A 8 -29.22 2.43 -23.60
CA ALA A 8 -29.66 1.68 -22.41
C ALA A 8 -31.18 1.74 -22.18
N GLY A 9 -31.79 2.90 -22.45
CA GLY A 9 -33.24 3.11 -22.29
C GLY A 9 -34.12 2.20 -23.16
N LYS A 10 -33.62 1.74 -24.31
CA LYS A 10 -34.35 0.88 -25.26
C LYS A 10 -34.18 -0.61 -25.00
N LEU A 11 -33.39 -1.00 -23.98
CA LEU A 11 -33.26 -2.40 -23.62
C LEU A 11 -34.59 -2.93 -23.05
N PRO A 12 -34.97 -4.19 -23.37
CA PRO A 12 -36.12 -4.84 -22.75
C PRO A 12 -35.98 -4.85 -21.21
N PRO A 13 -37.09 -4.71 -20.45
CA PRO A 13 -37.04 -4.71 -18.99
C PRO A 13 -36.26 -5.89 -18.39
N GLU A 14 -36.45 -7.09 -18.93
CA GLU A 14 -35.77 -8.30 -18.49
C GLU A 14 -34.24 -8.24 -18.68
N ILE A 15 -33.77 -7.56 -19.72
CA ILE A 15 -32.32 -7.36 -19.96
C ILE A 15 -31.75 -6.34 -18.99
N LYS A 16 -32.50 -5.26 -18.68
CA LYS A 16 -32.09 -4.28 -17.68
C LYS A 16 -31.94 -4.94 -16.31
N THR A 17 -32.96 -5.69 -15.89
CA THR A 17 -32.94 -6.46 -14.64
C THR A 17 -31.76 -7.44 -14.59
N ALA A 18 -31.50 -8.17 -15.68
CA ALA A 18 -30.38 -9.10 -15.74
C ALA A 18 -29.01 -8.39 -15.63
N ILE A 19 -28.85 -7.20 -16.22
CA ILE A 19 -27.62 -6.40 -16.08
C ILE A 19 -27.44 -5.94 -14.63
N GLU A 20 -28.50 -5.41 -14.00
CA GLU A 20 -28.47 -4.96 -12.60
C GLU A 20 -28.15 -6.11 -11.63
N GLN A 21 -28.76 -7.28 -11.85
CA GLN A 21 -28.46 -8.49 -11.08
C GLN A 21 -27.02 -8.95 -11.27
N GLY A 22 -26.52 -8.98 -12.51
CA GLY A 22 -25.12 -9.32 -12.77
C GLY A 22 -24.13 -8.34 -12.12
N MET A 23 -24.47 -7.06 -12.03
CA MET A 23 -23.68 -6.08 -11.27
C MET A 23 -23.70 -6.38 -9.76
N ALA A 24 -24.86 -6.72 -9.19
CA ALA A 24 -24.99 -7.09 -7.79
C ALA A 24 -24.19 -8.37 -7.47
N ASP A 25 -24.26 -9.38 -8.33
CA ASP A 25 -23.48 -10.62 -8.20
C ASP A 25 -21.97 -10.35 -8.22
N ALA A 26 -21.52 -9.47 -9.12
CA ALA A 26 -20.11 -9.06 -9.20
C ALA A 26 -19.63 -8.37 -7.92
N TRP A 27 -20.45 -7.49 -7.32
CA TRP A 27 -20.15 -6.88 -6.04
C TRP A 27 -20.14 -7.89 -4.88
N GLY A 28 -21.05 -8.87 -4.89
CA GLY A 28 -21.03 -9.98 -3.93
C GLY A 28 -19.74 -10.80 -4.03
N ALA A 29 -19.33 -11.17 -5.25
CA ALA A 29 -18.08 -11.88 -5.49
C ALA A 29 -16.84 -11.06 -5.09
N PHE A 30 -16.87 -9.74 -5.31
CA PHE A 30 -15.82 -8.84 -4.86
C PHE A 30 -15.73 -8.82 -3.32
N GLY A 31 -16.85 -8.77 -2.60
CA GLY A 31 -16.86 -8.83 -1.14
C GLY A 31 -16.26 -10.12 -0.57
N GLU A 32 -16.40 -11.26 -1.26
CA GLU A 32 -15.69 -12.50 -0.88
C GLU A 32 -14.19 -12.40 -1.16
N LEU A 33 -13.79 -11.82 -2.29
CA LEU A 33 -12.38 -11.57 -2.63
C LEU A 33 -11.71 -10.60 -1.63
N GLU A 34 -12.43 -9.60 -1.10
CA GLU A 34 -11.91 -8.72 -0.04
C GLU A 34 -11.51 -9.50 1.22
N LYS A 35 -12.22 -10.60 1.55
CA LYS A 35 -11.82 -11.49 2.66
C LYS A 35 -10.53 -12.24 2.35
N GLU A 36 -10.28 -12.59 1.09
CA GLU A 36 -9.03 -13.21 0.67
C GLU A 36 -7.85 -12.23 0.74
N PHE A 37 -8.07 -10.97 0.37
CA PHE A 37 -7.10 -9.88 0.61
C PHE A 37 -6.82 -9.70 2.09
N ALA A 38 -7.86 -9.63 2.93
CA ALA A 38 -7.71 -9.51 4.38
C ALA A 38 -6.97 -10.71 5.00
N ALA A 39 -7.15 -11.91 4.44
CA ALA A 39 -6.43 -13.11 4.84
C ALA A 39 -5.01 -13.20 4.25
N GLY A 40 -4.59 -12.26 3.39
CA GLY A 40 -3.30 -12.27 2.72
C GLY A 40 -3.13 -13.34 1.65
N LYS A 41 -4.22 -14.01 1.24
CA LYS A 41 -4.22 -15.04 0.18
C LYS A 41 -4.10 -14.43 -1.21
N VAL A 42 -4.68 -13.25 -1.39
CA VAL A 42 -4.54 -12.41 -2.59
C VAL A 42 -3.83 -11.13 -2.18
N LYS A 43 -2.84 -10.71 -2.96
CA LYS A 43 -2.07 -9.49 -2.74
C LYS A 43 -2.33 -8.51 -3.88
N SER A 44 -2.04 -7.23 -3.66
CA SER A 44 -2.23 -6.21 -4.69
C SER A 44 -1.52 -6.56 -6.01
N GLY A 45 -0.34 -7.17 -5.92
CA GLY A 45 0.42 -7.64 -7.08
C GLY A 45 -0.21 -8.75 -7.92
N ASP A 46 -1.23 -9.45 -7.41
CA ASP A 46 -1.90 -10.56 -8.11
C ASP A 46 -3.02 -10.08 -9.04
N VAL A 47 -3.54 -8.88 -8.80
CA VAL A 47 -4.70 -8.32 -9.52
C VAL A 47 -4.33 -7.32 -10.63
N PHE A 48 -3.06 -6.90 -10.70
CA PHE A 48 -2.54 -6.03 -11.76
C PHE A 48 -1.60 -6.77 -12.70
N GLY A 49 -1.79 -6.61 -14.01
CA GLY A 49 -0.88 -7.16 -15.01
C GLY A 49 -1.47 -7.22 -16.41
N THR A 50 -0.75 -7.89 -17.31
CA THR A 50 -1.19 -8.10 -18.68
C THR A 50 -2.39 -9.05 -18.73
N ARG A 51 -3.06 -9.08 -19.90
CA ARG A 51 -4.14 -10.04 -20.15
C ARG A 51 -3.70 -11.49 -19.94
N GLU A 52 -2.49 -11.82 -20.37
CA GLU A 52 -1.87 -13.14 -20.24
C GLU A 52 -1.63 -13.50 -18.78
N PHE A 53 -1.03 -12.59 -18.01
CA PHE A 53 -0.81 -12.78 -16.58
C PHE A 53 -2.12 -13.03 -15.82
N LEU A 54 -3.12 -12.17 -16.06
CA LEU A 54 -4.42 -12.26 -15.38
C LEU A 54 -5.31 -13.39 -15.90
N LYS A 55 -4.95 -14.07 -17.01
CA LYS A 55 -5.71 -15.17 -17.61
C LYS A 55 -7.21 -14.87 -17.80
N ASN A 56 -7.54 -13.62 -18.15
CA ASN A 56 -8.93 -13.12 -18.23
C ASN A 56 -9.76 -13.25 -16.95
N ASN A 57 -9.14 -13.24 -15.77
CA ASN A 57 -9.85 -13.14 -14.50
C ASN A 57 -10.47 -11.72 -14.36
N TYR A 58 -11.75 -11.60 -14.70
CA TYR A 58 -12.48 -10.33 -14.66
C TYR A 58 -12.72 -9.83 -13.23
N LEU A 59 -12.87 -10.74 -12.26
CA LEU A 59 -13.02 -10.36 -10.86
C LEU A 59 -11.75 -9.67 -10.33
N TYR A 60 -10.57 -10.19 -10.70
CA TYR A 60 -9.30 -9.54 -10.35
C TYR A 60 -9.17 -8.18 -11.03
N ARG A 61 -9.57 -8.04 -12.30
CA ARG A 61 -9.57 -6.73 -12.98
C ARG A 61 -10.51 -5.73 -12.33
N MET A 62 -11.71 -6.18 -11.91
CA MET A 62 -12.65 -5.36 -11.15
C MET A 62 -12.01 -4.93 -9.82
N ALA A 63 -11.44 -5.88 -9.06
CA ALA A 63 -10.78 -5.58 -7.80
C ALA A 63 -9.64 -4.56 -7.96
N ALA A 64 -8.80 -4.72 -8.98
CA ALA A 64 -7.75 -3.77 -9.30
C ALA A 64 -8.30 -2.37 -9.60
N ALA A 65 -9.38 -2.27 -10.38
CA ALA A 65 -10.01 -0.99 -10.71
C ALA A 65 -10.68 -0.31 -9.51
N VAL A 66 -11.35 -1.09 -8.64
CA VAL A 66 -12.02 -0.59 -7.43
C VAL A 66 -11.00 -0.13 -6.38
N LEU A 67 -9.95 -0.92 -6.16
CA LEU A 67 -8.97 -0.68 -5.10
C LEU A 67 -7.85 0.29 -5.50
N GLY A 68 -7.56 0.42 -6.80
CA GLY A 68 -6.45 1.25 -7.28
C GLY A 68 -6.31 1.23 -8.79
N ILE A 69 -7.26 1.84 -9.50
CA ILE A 69 -7.21 1.98 -10.96
C ILE A 69 -5.84 2.48 -11.44
N TYR A 70 -5.34 1.89 -12.53
CA TYR A 70 -3.99 2.13 -13.07
C TYR A 70 -2.82 1.64 -12.20
N GLY A 71 -3.07 0.73 -11.26
CA GLY A 71 -2.00 0.07 -10.52
C GLY A 71 -1.00 -0.68 -11.43
N ASN A 72 0.25 -0.73 -10.97
CA ASN A 72 1.34 -1.39 -11.66
C ASN A 72 1.36 -2.90 -11.40
N SER A 73 1.96 -3.67 -12.32
CA SER A 73 2.28 -5.07 -12.04
C SER A 73 3.30 -5.18 -10.90
N LYS A 74 3.31 -6.30 -10.18
CA LYS A 74 4.24 -6.51 -9.07
C LYS A 74 5.72 -6.41 -9.44
N HIS A 75 6.07 -6.64 -10.70
CA HIS A 75 7.46 -6.55 -11.19
C HIS A 75 7.89 -5.10 -11.43
N GLU A 76 6.93 -4.20 -11.63
CA GLU A 76 7.17 -2.76 -11.79
C GLU A 76 7.13 -2.03 -10.44
N ALA A 77 6.12 -2.32 -9.61
CA ALA A 77 6.05 -1.77 -8.26
C ALA A 77 5.24 -2.64 -7.28
N MET A 78 5.66 -2.63 -6.02
CA MET A 78 4.93 -3.22 -4.89
C MET A 78 4.63 -2.18 -3.82
N TYR A 79 3.47 -2.32 -3.17
CA TYR A 79 2.94 -1.33 -2.21
C TYR A 79 2.58 -1.96 -0.84
N PRO A 80 3.54 -2.43 -0.01
CA PRO A 80 3.21 -2.86 1.35
C PRO A 80 2.60 -1.71 2.17
N MET A 81 1.37 -1.91 2.66
CA MET A 81 0.63 -0.92 3.45
C MET A 81 0.77 -1.19 4.95
N TYR A 82 0.97 -0.11 5.71
CA TYR A 82 0.99 -0.11 7.16
C TYR A 82 -0.33 0.50 7.62
N LEU A 83 -1.29 -0.38 7.93
CA LEU A 83 -2.62 -0.01 8.41
C LEU A 83 -2.74 -0.19 9.93
N VAL A 84 -1.93 -1.09 10.47
CA VAL A 84 -1.92 -1.49 11.87
C VAL A 84 -0.49 -1.71 12.36
N ASP A 85 -0.30 -1.68 13.68
CA ASP A 85 0.95 -2.04 14.33
C ASP A 85 1.08 -3.57 14.55
N THR A 86 2.17 -3.97 15.19
CA THR A 86 2.46 -5.36 15.60
C THR A 86 1.39 -5.99 16.50
N GLU A 87 0.60 -5.18 17.21
CA GLU A 87 -0.51 -5.61 18.07
C GLU A 87 -1.87 -5.54 17.35
N LYS A 88 -1.83 -5.33 16.02
CA LYS A 88 -3.00 -5.19 15.13
C LYS A 88 -3.89 -3.99 15.47
N GLN A 89 -3.36 -2.99 16.17
CA GLN A 89 -4.08 -1.74 16.44
C GLN A 89 -3.89 -0.77 15.28
N LYS A 90 -4.93 -0.02 14.92
CA LYS A 90 -4.84 1.03 13.90
C LYS A 90 -3.77 2.05 14.31
N LEU A 91 -3.03 2.54 13.33
CA LEU A 91 -2.00 3.54 13.56
C LEU A 91 -2.64 4.90 13.87
N ASP A 92 -2.20 5.52 14.96
CA ASP A 92 -2.69 6.82 15.42
C ASP A 92 -1.55 7.66 15.99
N GLY A 93 -1.47 8.91 15.54
CA GLY A 93 -0.41 9.86 15.86
C GLY A 93 -0.32 10.30 17.31
N ALA A 94 -1.29 9.96 18.16
CA ALA A 94 -1.17 10.05 19.62
C ALA A 94 -0.10 9.10 20.18
N ASN A 95 0.33 8.11 19.38
CA ASN A 95 1.37 7.16 19.73
C ASN A 95 2.64 7.39 18.91
N ARG A 96 3.71 6.73 19.33
CA ARG A 96 5.00 6.72 18.65
C ARG A 96 5.26 5.32 18.12
N TYR A 97 5.78 5.21 16.90
CA TYR A 97 6.07 3.93 16.28
C TYR A 97 7.48 3.92 15.70
N THR A 98 8.01 2.71 15.51
CA THR A 98 9.22 2.48 14.74
C THR A 98 8.98 1.46 13.64
N VAL A 99 9.73 1.61 12.56
CA VAL A 99 9.85 0.59 11.51
C VAL A 99 11.33 0.27 11.38
N ARG A 100 11.74 -0.93 11.79
CA ARG A 100 13.15 -1.34 11.83
C ARG A 100 13.47 -2.32 10.72
N PHE A 101 14.47 -1.98 9.92
CA PHE A 101 15.13 -2.90 9.00
C PHE A 101 16.40 -3.45 9.66
N ALA A 102 16.47 -4.75 9.82
CA ALA A 102 17.68 -5.42 10.29
C ALA A 102 18.84 -5.24 9.27
N PRO A 103 20.11 -5.48 9.68
CA PRO A 103 21.25 -5.39 8.77
C PRO A 103 21.04 -6.23 7.51
N GLY A 104 21.24 -5.62 6.33
CA GLY A 104 21.01 -6.28 5.04
C GLY A 104 19.56 -6.53 4.65
N GLN A 105 18.57 -6.08 5.46
CA GLN A 105 17.14 -6.32 5.23
C GLN A 105 16.38 -5.08 4.73
N LEU A 106 17.07 -4.10 4.16
CA LEU A 106 16.41 -2.99 3.45
C LEU A 106 15.55 -3.54 2.28
N PRO A 107 14.49 -2.82 1.86
CA PRO A 107 13.67 -3.26 0.74
C PRO A 107 14.49 -3.61 -0.52
N PRO A 108 14.39 -4.84 -1.04
CA PRO A 108 15.22 -5.29 -2.15
C PRO A 108 14.66 -4.76 -3.47
N VAL A 109 15.32 -3.74 -4.01
CA VAL A 109 14.91 -3.02 -5.23
C VAL A 109 16.08 -2.87 -6.18
N ASN A 110 15.78 -2.82 -7.48
CA ASN A 110 16.75 -2.43 -8.51
C ASN A 110 16.82 -0.92 -8.71
N ALA A 111 15.74 -0.19 -8.39
CA ALA A 111 15.69 1.28 -8.47
C ALA A 111 15.71 1.92 -7.07
N PHE A 112 14.54 2.14 -6.47
CA PHE A 112 14.44 2.79 -5.17
C PHE A 112 13.22 2.33 -4.38
N TRP A 113 13.21 2.63 -3.08
CA TRP A 113 12.04 2.44 -2.23
C TRP A 113 11.69 3.72 -1.48
N SER A 114 10.44 3.86 -1.06
CA SER A 114 9.98 4.98 -0.21
C SER A 114 8.92 4.53 0.78
N LEU A 115 8.93 5.08 1.99
CA LEU A 115 7.83 5.02 2.95
C LEU A 115 7.15 6.40 3.02
N THR A 116 5.88 6.49 2.64
CA THR A 116 5.13 7.75 2.57
C THR A 116 4.02 7.79 3.61
N MET A 117 3.81 8.95 4.24
CA MET A 117 2.78 9.20 5.25
C MET A 117 1.47 9.72 4.62
N TYR A 118 0.33 9.21 5.10
CA TYR A 118 -1.00 9.73 4.75
C TYR A 118 -1.89 9.86 5.99
N GLU A 119 -2.52 11.02 6.18
CA GLU A 119 -3.58 11.17 7.19
C GLU A 119 -4.87 10.49 6.75
N MET A 120 -5.65 10.02 7.72
CA MET A 120 -6.96 9.44 7.51
C MET A 120 -8.04 10.29 8.19
N PRO A 121 -9.24 10.39 7.59
CA PRO A 121 -9.72 9.62 6.44
C PRO A 121 -9.37 10.19 5.05
N GLU A 122 -8.86 11.42 4.96
CA GLU A 122 -8.70 12.16 3.70
C GLU A 122 -7.69 11.49 2.74
N SER A 123 -6.79 10.65 3.26
CA SER A 123 -5.72 9.98 2.50
C SER A 123 -4.78 10.98 1.80
N LEU A 124 -4.53 12.12 2.45
CA LEU A 124 -3.67 13.20 1.96
C LEU A 124 -2.31 13.21 2.70
N LEU A 125 -1.34 13.92 2.11
CA LEU A 125 -0.06 14.16 2.77
C LEU A 125 -0.23 15.15 3.93
N VAL A 126 0.52 14.95 5.01
CA VAL A 126 0.37 15.71 6.25
C VAL A 126 1.38 16.85 6.32
N ALA A 127 0.88 18.09 6.37
CA ALA A 127 1.72 19.27 6.61
C ALA A 127 2.50 19.10 7.93
N ASN A 128 3.81 19.34 7.89
CA ASN A 128 4.68 19.14 9.04
C ASN A 128 5.86 20.14 9.06
N PRO A 129 6.48 20.38 10.23
CA PRO A 129 7.46 21.46 10.41
C PRO A 129 8.72 21.36 9.53
N ILE A 130 9.01 20.19 8.97
CA ILE A 130 10.23 19.94 8.17
C ILE A 130 9.91 19.65 6.69
N ASN A 131 8.66 19.84 6.26
CA ASN A 131 8.18 19.56 4.89
C ASN A 131 8.60 18.17 4.37
N ARG A 132 8.57 17.16 5.25
CA ARG A 132 8.94 15.77 4.93
C ARG A 132 7.72 14.87 4.94
N TYR A 133 7.38 14.32 3.78
CA TYR A 133 6.20 13.47 3.62
C TYR A 133 6.55 12.00 3.34
N LEU A 134 7.84 11.71 3.15
CA LEU A 134 8.38 10.38 2.93
C LEU A 134 9.82 10.24 3.41
N LEU A 135 10.26 9.00 3.56
CA LEU A 135 11.65 8.58 3.69
C LEU A 135 11.96 7.60 2.56
N ASN A 136 13.13 7.68 1.91
CA ASN A 136 13.43 6.84 0.73
C ASN A 136 14.89 6.42 0.63
N SER A 137 15.19 5.47 -0.27
CA SER A 137 16.57 5.00 -0.46
C SER A 137 17.58 6.06 -0.94
N PRO A 138 17.22 7.05 -1.78
CA PRO A 138 18.14 8.15 -2.09
C PRO A 138 18.62 8.94 -0.87
N MET A 139 17.87 8.94 0.24
CA MET A 139 18.24 9.62 1.48
C MET A 139 19.13 8.77 2.41
N LEU A 140 19.48 7.53 2.05
CA LEU A 140 20.20 6.59 2.93
C LEU A 140 21.50 7.15 3.54
N SER A 141 22.25 7.96 2.79
CA SER A 141 23.50 8.58 3.27
C SER A 141 23.28 9.63 4.38
N GLN A 142 22.06 10.14 4.52
CA GLN A 142 21.67 11.11 5.54
C GLN A 142 21.15 10.41 6.80
N PHE A 143 20.70 9.15 6.68
CA PHE A 143 20.16 8.40 7.79
C PHE A 143 21.25 7.92 8.74
N LYS A 144 20.89 7.85 10.02
CA LYS A 144 21.75 7.26 11.05
C LYS A 144 21.46 5.78 11.16
N LYS A 145 22.50 4.97 10.98
CA LYS A 145 22.43 3.53 11.19
C LYS A 145 22.43 3.21 12.68
N ASP A 146 21.76 2.12 13.01
CA ASP A 146 21.80 1.53 14.35
C ASP A 146 23.18 0.92 14.61
N ALA A 147 23.51 0.64 15.87
CA ALA A 147 24.83 0.11 16.26
C ALA A 147 25.17 -1.24 15.61
N ASP A 148 24.16 -2.05 15.27
CA ASP A 148 24.29 -3.32 14.56
C ASP A 148 24.36 -3.16 13.02
N GLY A 149 24.26 -1.93 12.50
CA GLY A 149 24.19 -1.63 11.07
C GLY A 149 22.77 -1.63 10.50
N GLY A 150 21.75 -1.83 11.35
CA GLY A 150 20.34 -1.71 10.98
C GLY A 150 19.90 -0.28 10.66
N LEU A 151 18.65 -0.12 10.27
CA LEU A 151 18.01 1.18 10.09
C LEU A 151 16.66 1.21 10.79
N THR A 152 16.54 2.06 11.81
CA THR A 152 15.28 2.33 12.50
C THR A 152 14.70 3.65 12.02
N LEU A 153 13.49 3.61 11.45
CA LEU A 153 12.70 4.79 11.10
C LEU A 153 11.76 5.14 12.26
N HIS A 154 11.66 6.43 12.60
CA HIS A 154 10.80 6.92 13.67
C HIS A 154 9.52 7.53 13.07
N ILE A 155 8.36 7.08 13.52
CA ILE A 155 7.06 7.52 13.00
C ILE A 155 6.26 8.09 14.16
N GLN A 156 6.15 9.41 14.24
CA GLN A 156 5.50 10.09 15.37
C GLN A 156 5.19 11.54 15.05
N ASN A 157 4.22 12.15 15.76
CA ASN A 157 3.83 13.54 15.54
C ASN A 157 4.88 14.55 15.98
N GLU A 158 5.50 14.33 17.14
CA GLU A 158 6.53 15.19 17.71
C GLU A 158 7.92 14.75 17.27
N SER A 159 8.89 15.68 17.18
CA SER A 159 10.28 15.32 16.89
C SER A 159 10.81 14.32 17.93
N PRO A 160 11.47 13.22 17.51
CA PRO A 160 12.11 12.26 18.42
C PRO A 160 13.42 12.79 19.05
N GLY A 161 13.78 14.06 18.78
CA GLY A 161 15.04 14.68 19.18
C GLY A 161 15.96 14.90 17.99
N LYS A 162 16.78 15.97 18.05
CA LYS A 162 17.69 16.37 16.95
C LYS A 162 18.61 15.25 16.47
N ASP A 163 18.97 14.34 17.36
CA ASP A 163 19.80 13.19 17.06
C ASP A 163 19.08 12.13 16.20
N LYS A 164 17.74 12.09 16.19
CA LYS A 164 16.92 11.10 15.48
C LYS A 164 16.11 11.66 14.31
N GLU A 165 16.07 12.98 14.15
CA GLU A 165 15.32 13.66 13.09
C GLU A 165 15.72 13.23 11.67
N ALA A 166 16.95 12.75 11.45
CA ALA A 166 17.38 12.21 10.17
C ALA A 166 16.51 11.04 9.70
N ASN A 167 16.07 10.18 10.63
CA ASN A 167 15.28 8.97 10.35
C ASN A 167 13.79 9.16 10.65
N TRP A 168 13.37 10.40 10.96
CA TRP A 168 12.01 10.70 11.39
C TRP A 168 11.09 10.99 10.20
N LEU A 169 9.91 10.36 10.21
CA LEU A 169 8.77 10.68 9.38
C LEU A 169 7.66 11.28 10.27
N PRO A 170 7.39 12.59 10.14
CA PRO A 170 6.32 13.24 10.89
C PRO A 170 4.94 12.63 10.59
N ALA A 171 4.21 12.24 11.63
CA ALA A 171 2.84 11.74 11.55
C ALA A 171 1.83 12.85 11.92
N PRO A 172 0.55 12.76 11.51
CA PRO A 172 -0.50 13.65 12.02
C PRO A 172 -0.73 13.39 13.52
N LYS A 173 -1.62 14.14 14.18
CA LYS A 173 -2.00 13.87 15.58
C LYS A 173 -3.02 12.74 15.72
N GLY A 174 -3.71 12.40 14.65
CA GLY A 174 -4.79 11.40 14.63
C GLY A 174 -4.46 10.19 13.77
N PRO A 175 -5.50 9.50 13.25
CA PRO A 175 -5.33 8.30 12.46
C PRO A 175 -4.48 8.51 11.20
N PHE A 176 -3.63 7.54 10.88
CA PHE A 176 -2.80 7.59 9.68
C PHE A 176 -2.58 6.20 9.09
N VAL A 177 -2.08 6.17 7.86
CA VAL A 177 -1.53 4.97 7.23
C VAL A 177 -0.19 5.33 6.58
N MET A 178 0.65 4.32 6.37
CA MET A 178 1.87 4.50 5.57
C MET A 178 1.89 3.53 4.40
N ALA A 179 2.44 3.98 3.28
CA ALA A 179 2.66 3.15 2.10
C ALA A 179 4.17 3.01 1.87
N MET A 180 4.70 1.80 2.06
CA MET A 180 6.00 1.44 1.51
C MET A 180 5.82 1.18 0.03
N ARG A 181 6.72 1.68 -0.79
CA ARG A 181 6.75 1.48 -2.23
C ARG A 181 8.09 0.94 -2.62
N LEU A 182 8.11 -0.19 -3.32
CA LEU A 182 9.30 -0.75 -3.95
C LEU A 182 9.15 -0.53 -5.44
N TYR A 183 10.09 0.19 -6.06
CA TYR A 183 10.11 0.41 -7.51
C TYR A 183 11.14 -0.52 -8.13
N TRP A 184 10.70 -1.28 -9.13
CA TRP A 184 11.44 -2.39 -9.71
C TRP A 184 11.97 -3.35 -8.63
N PRO A 185 11.07 -3.96 -7.83
CA PRO A 185 11.46 -4.89 -6.77
C PRO A 185 12.23 -6.09 -7.33
N LYS A 186 13.19 -6.57 -6.55
CA LYS A 186 13.91 -7.81 -6.86
C LYS A 186 13.06 -9.05 -6.52
N GLU A 187 13.51 -10.20 -6.99
CA GLU A 187 12.83 -11.49 -6.79
C GLU A 187 12.57 -11.80 -5.31
N GLU A 188 13.46 -11.39 -4.41
CA GLU A 188 13.27 -11.61 -2.98
C GLU A 188 11.96 -10.98 -2.48
N ALA A 189 11.58 -9.79 -2.98
CA ALA A 189 10.30 -9.18 -2.65
C ALA A 189 9.12 -9.79 -3.43
N THR A 190 9.26 -10.00 -4.75
CA THR A 190 8.14 -10.44 -5.60
C THR A 190 7.74 -11.90 -5.38
N GLU A 191 8.64 -12.71 -4.81
CA GLU A 191 8.42 -14.10 -4.39
C GLU A 191 8.12 -14.25 -2.89
N GLY A 192 8.11 -13.15 -2.13
CA GLY A 192 7.77 -13.14 -0.70
C GLY A 192 8.86 -13.67 0.25
N LYS A 193 10.10 -13.80 -0.23
CA LYS A 193 11.28 -14.12 0.61
C LYS A 193 11.65 -12.94 1.52
N TRP A 194 11.34 -11.72 1.09
CA TRP A 194 11.42 -10.51 1.89
C TRP A 194 10.01 -10.03 2.24
N ASN A 195 9.83 -9.64 3.50
CA ASN A 195 8.60 -9.03 4.00
C ASN A 195 8.90 -7.68 4.61
N ALA A 196 8.03 -6.70 4.37
CA ALA A 196 8.15 -5.41 5.03
C ALA A 196 8.01 -5.62 6.55
N PRO A 197 8.91 -5.06 7.38
CA PRO A 197 8.75 -5.09 8.82
C PRO A 197 7.45 -4.36 9.21
N LEU A 198 6.82 -4.79 10.29
CA LEU A 198 5.63 -4.11 10.81
C LEU A 198 6.02 -2.84 11.57
N ALA A 199 5.07 -1.92 11.71
CA ALA A 199 5.22 -0.81 12.62
C ALA A 199 5.10 -1.31 14.07
N GLU A 200 6.10 -1.05 14.89
CA GLU A 200 6.10 -1.40 16.32
C GLU A 200 5.79 -0.15 17.14
N LYS A 201 4.76 -0.22 18.00
CA LYS A 201 4.44 0.85 18.94
C LYS A 201 5.53 0.95 20.00
N VAL A 202 6.09 2.14 20.18
CA VAL A 202 7.05 2.44 21.25
C VAL A 202 6.29 2.50 22.57
N LYS A 203 6.75 1.74 23.56
CA LYS A 203 6.19 1.72 24.91
C LYS A 203 6.76 2.85 25.77
#